data_AF-A0A7X6L515-F1
#
_entry.id   AF-A0A7X6L515-F1
#
_cell.length_a   1.000
_cell.length_b   1.000
_cell.length_c   1.000
_cell.angle_alpha   90.00
_cell.angle_beta   90.00
_cell.angle_gamma   90.00
#
_symmetry.space_group_name_H-M   'P 1'
#
loop_
_entity.id
_entity.type
_entity.pdbx_description
1 polymer ?
#
loop_
_entity_poly.entity_id
_entity_poly.type
_entity_poly.pdbx_seq_one_letter_code
_entity_poly.pdbx_strand_id
1 'polypeptide(L)' 'MRYYAVYDNDGNIATILGQPDDAPPLRTAAFHRGQRLTELALPEGVVDPADPDNLTALLDLVAARRADATSSHADAPAHR' A
#
# COMPACT_ATOMS: atom_id res chain seq x y z
N MET A 1 0.19 -11.04 10.14
CA MET A 1 -0.35 -9.66 10.11
C MET A 1 -0.29 -9.19 8.67
N ARG A 2 -1.32 -8.47 8.20
CA ARG A 2 -1.35 -7.80 6.89
C ARG A 2 -1.13 -6.31 7.06
N TYR A 3 -0.51 -5.67 6.09
CA TYR A 3 -0.22 -4.24 6.16
C TYR A 3 -0.73 -3.53 4.92
N TYR A 4 -1.23 -2.32 5.12
CA TYR A 4 -1.80 -1.52 4.05
C TYR A 4 -1.26 -0.11 4.08
N ALA A 5 -0.80 0.39 2.92
CA ALA A 5 -0.54 1.81 2.74
C ALA A 5 -1.84 2.52 2.34
N VAL A 6 -2.16 3.59 3.06
CA VAL A 6 -3.25 4.51 2.75
C VAL A 6 -2.65 5.74 2.09
N TYR A 7 -3.18 6.09 0.92
CA TYR A 7 -2.79 7.29 0.20
C TYR A 7 -3.88 8.34 0.28
N ASP A 8 -3.48 9.60 0.42
CA ASP A 8 -4.37 10.75 0.22
C ASP A 8 -4.71 10.96 -1.27
N ASN A 9 -5.51 11.98 -1.55
CA ASN A 9 -5.95 12.30 -2.91
C ASN A 9 -4.82 12.80 -3.83
N ASP A 10 -3.72 13.28 -3.25
CA ASP A 10 -2.53 13.72 -3.97
C ASP A 10 -1.56 12.56 -4.23
N GLY A 11 -1.87 11.37 -3.71
CA GLY A 11 -1.06 10.16 -3.84
C GLY A 11 0.12 10.11 -2.86
N ASN A 12 0.10 10.90 -1.79
CA ASN A 12 1.07 10.79 -0.70
C ASN A 12 0.62 9.75 0.31
N ILE A 13 1.57 9.10 0.99
CA ILE A 13 1.27 8.17 2.07
C ILE A 13 0.72 8.98 3.24
N ALA A 14 -0.54 8.73 3.59
CA ALA A 14 -1.19 9.33 4.74
C ALA A 14 -0.92 8.52 6.02
N THR A 15 -0.97 7.18 5.92
CA THR A 15 -0.71 6.28 7.05
C THR A 15 -0.44 4.84 6.58
N ILE A 16 0.13 4.02 7.48
CA ILE A 16 0.26 2.57 7.32
C ILE A 16 -0.63 1.90 8.37
N LEU A 17 -1.49 1.00 7.93
CA LEU A 17 -2.39 0.24 8.79
C LEU A 17 -1.87 -1.18 8.96
N GLY A 18 -1.74 -1.62 10.21
CA GLY A 18 -1.56 -3.03 10.56
C GLY A 18 -2.90 -3.70 10.81
N GLN A 19 -3.11 -4.85 10.18
CA GLN A 19 -4.32 -5.64 10.31
C GLN A 19 -3.98 -7.08 10.78
N PRO A 20 -4.65 -7.58 11.83
CA PRO A 20 -4.61 -8.99 12.21
C PRO A 20 -5.01 -9.94 11.09
N ASP A 21 -4.40 -11.12 11.00
CA ASP A 21 -4.67 -12.08 9.92
C ASP A 21 -6.08 -12.65 9.96
N ASP A 22 -6.68 -12.69 11.15
CA ASP A 22 -8.04 -13.14 11.42
C ASP A 22 -9.11 -12.07 11.11
N ALA A 23 -8.71 -10.81 10.90
CA ALA A 23 -9.63 -9.76 10.50
C ALA A 23 -10.00 -9.86 9.01
N PRO A 24 -11.25 -9.54 8.61
CA PRO A 24 -11.67 -9.53 7.20
C PRO A 24 -10.84 -8.53 6.37
N PRO A 25 -10.46 -8.84 5.12
CA PRO A 25 -9.60 -7.97 4.32
C PRO A 25 -10.23 -6.60 4.07
N LEU A 26 -9.43 -5.54 4.18
CA LEU A 26 -9.87 -4.20 3.82
C LEU A 26 -10.18 -4.13 2.32
N ARG A 27 -11.36 -3.63 1.99
CA ARG A 27 -11.75 -3.42 0.58
C ARG A 27 -11.00 -2.21 0.03
N THR A 28 -10.19 -2.44 -0.99
CA THR A 28 -9.42 -1.39 -1.70
C THR A 28 -10.28 -0.26 -2.25
N ALA A 29 -11.55 -0.52 -2.56
CA ALA A 29 -12.52 0.45 -3.07
C ALA A 29 -13.34 1.19 -1.99
N ALA A 30 -13.17 0.86 -0.70
CA ALA A 30 -14.09 1.33 0.36
C ALA A 30 -13.59 2.54 1.16
N PHE A 31 -12.42 3.08 0.87
CA PHE A 31 -11.94 4.27 1.58
C PHE A 31 -12.70 5.51 1.09
N HIS A 32 -13.56 6.03 1.96
CA HIS A 32 -14.36 7.21 1.70
C HIS A 32 -13.48 8.43 1.35
N ARG A 33 -13.91 9.24 0.37
CA ARG A 33 -13.30 10.53 -0.06
C ARG A 33 -12.03 10.47 -0.92
N GLY A 34 -11.86 9.43 -1.75
CA GLY A 34 -10.82 9.38 -2.79
C GLY A 34 -9.46 8.84 -2.32
N GLN A 35 -9.35 8.51 -1.04
CA GLN A 35 -8.19 7.81 -0.50
C GLN A 35 -8.06 6.42 -1.14
N ARG A 36 -6.83 6.06 -1.49
CA ARG A 36 -6.52 4.74 -2.08
C ARG A 36 -5.87 3.86 -1.04
N LEU A 37 -6.23 2.59 -1.03
CA LEU A 37 -5.59 1.58 -0.18
C LEU A 37 -4.80 0.61 -1.07
N THR A 38 -3.59 0.23 -0.63
CA THR A 38 -2.78 -0.79 -1.29
C THR A 38 -2.20 -1.73 -0.24
N GLU A 39 -2.42 -3.03 -0.41
CA GLU A 39 -1.82 -4.05 0.45
C GLU A 39 -0.30 -4.10 0.21
N LEU A 40 0.46 -4.09 1.30
CA LEU A 40 1.90 -4.24 1.33
C LEU A 40 2.20 -5.72 1.59
N ALA A 41 2.74 -6.41 0.58
CA ALA A 41 3.34 -7.72 0.82
C ALA A 41 4.69 -7.49 1.49
N LEU A 42 4.68 -7.42 2.84
CA LEU A 42 5.92 -7.36 3.61
C LEU A 42 6.64 -8.71 3.49
N PRO A 43 7.96 -8.74 3.27
CA PRO A 43 8.73 -9.96 3.38
C PRO A 43 8.66 -10.46 4.82
N GLU A 44 8.27 -11.72 5.01
CA GLU A 44 8.13 -12.33 6.34
C GLU A 44 9.45 -12.20 7.13
N GLY A 45 9.36 -11.64 8.34
CA GLY A 45 10.49 -11.54 9.27
C GLY A 45 11.55 -10.48 8.96
N VAL A 46 11.38 -9.66 7.91
CA VAL A 46 12.38 -8.65 7.50
C VAL A 46 12.03 -7.25 8.01
N VAL A 47 10.75 -6.91 8.08
CA VAL A 47 10.30 -5.56 8.43
C VAL A 47 9.12 -5.66 9.39
N ASP A 48 9.31 -5.18 10.63
CA ASP A 48 8.21 -4.94 11.57
C ASP A 48 7.72 -3.49 11.40
N PRO A 49 6.52 -3.25 10.87
CA PRO A 49 5.98 -1.91 10.69
C PRO A 49 5.49 -1.24 11.97
N ALA A 50 5.41 -1.97 13.09
CA ALA A 50 5.19 -1.36 14.40
C ALA A 50 6.48 -0.77 14.99
N ASP A 51 7.65 -1.13 14.42
CA ASP A 51 8.96 -0.61 14.82
C ASP A 51 9.26 0.70 14.06
N PRO A 52 9.45 1.83 14.77
CA PRO A 52 9.75 3.12 14.14
C PRO A 52 11.07 3.11 13.36
N ASP A 53 12.04 2.26 13.72
CA ASP A 53 13.34 2.18 13.03
C ASP A 53 13.20 1.61 11.60
N ASN A 54 12.08 0.91 11.35
CA ASN A 54 11.78 0.31 10.05
C ASN A 54 11.05 1.25 9.08
N LEU A 55 10.79 2.50 9.47
CA LEU A 55 10.04 3.46 8.64
C LEU A 55 10.65 3.63 7.24
N THR A 56 11.98 3.75 7.12
CA THR A 56 12.65 3.92 5.83
C THR A 56 12.43 2.70 4.92
N ALA A 57 12.58 1.49 5.45
CA ALA A 57 12.37 0.26 4.69
C ALA A 57 10.90 0.11 4.21
N LEU A 58 9.94 0.54 5.03
CA LEU A 58 8.53 0.57 4.64
C LEU A 58 8.29 1.57 3.50
N LEU A 59 8.87 2.76 3.59
CA LEU A 59 8.76 3.78 2.54
C LEU A 59 9.36 3.31 1.21
N ASP A 60 10.50 2.62 1.24
CA ASP A 60 11.14 2.06 0.04
C ASP A 60 10.28 0.96 -0.61
N LEU A 61 9.69 0.06 0.19
CA LEU A 61 8.79 -0.97 -0.31
C LEU A 61 7.53 -0.36 -0.95
N VAL A 62 7.00 0.69 -0.33
CA VAL A 62 5.87 1.45 -0.86
C VAL A 62 6.22 2.14 -2.17
N ALA A 63 7.40 2.76 -2.27
CA ALA A 63 7.88 3.41 -3.49
C ALA A 63 8.01 2.42 -4.65
N ALA A 64 8.57 1.23 -4.40
CA ALA A 64 8.67 0.16 -5.41
C ALA A 64 7.28 -0.26 -5.94
N ARG A 65 6.31 -0.45 -5.03
CA ARG A 65 4.92 -0.82 -5.40
C ARG A 65 4.21 0.30 -6.18
N ARG A 66 4.48 1.56 -5.87
CA ARG A 66 3.94 2.70 -6.63
C ARG A 66 4.46 2.69 -8.05
N ALA A 67 5.75 2.44 -8.26
CA ALA A 67 6.35 2.35 -9.59
C ALA A 67 5.68 1.26 -10.44
N ASP A 68 5.46 0.08 -9.87
CA ASP A 68 4.76 -1.03 -10.56
C ASP A 68 3.31 -0.70 -10.90
N ALA A 69 2.59 -0.03 -9.99
CA ALA A 69 1.21 0.40 -10.24
C ALA A 69 1.12 1.49 -11.33
N THR A 70 2.13 2.36 -11.46
CA THR A 70 2.19 3.35 -12.55
C THR A 70 2.63 2.75 -13.88
N SER A 71 3.52 1.75 -13.91
CA SER A 71 3.94 1.10 -15.16
C SER A 71 2.81 0.25 -15.76
N SER A 72 2.05 -0.46 -14.92
CA SER A 72 0.88 -1.24 -15.34
C SER A 72 -0.30 -0.40 -15.85
N HIS A 73 -0.37 0.88 -15.49
CA HIS A 73 -1.38 1.81 -16.01
C HIS A 73 -0.99 2.41 -17.39
N ALA A 74 0.30 2.40 -17.73
CA ALA A 74 0.78 2.90 -19.02
C ALA A 74 0.59 1.88 -20.16
N ASP A 75 0.35 0.61 -19.83
CA ASP A 75 0.25 -0.51 -20.79
C ASP A 75 -1.19 -0.98 -21.04
N ALA A 76 -2.20 -0.17 -20.71
CA ALA A 76 -3.55 -0.38 -21.21
C ALA A 76 -3.67 0.30 -22.59
N PRO A 77 -3.52 -0.41 -23.72
CA PRO A 77 -3.85 0.18 -25.01
C PRO A 77 -5.32 0.56 -24.98
N ALA A 78 -5.61 1.83 -25.22
CA ALA A 78 -6.95 2.33 -25.49
C ALA A 78 -7.51 1.50 -26.65
N HIS A 79 -8.38 0.54 -26.33
CA HIS A 79 -9.06 -0.26 -27.32
C HIS A 79 -10.01 0.68 -28.08
N ARG A 80 -9.68 0.93 -29.35
CA ARG A 80 -10.57 1.56 -30.32
C ARG A 80 -10.55 0.74 -31.60
#